data_AF-A0A924KTS5-F1
#
_entry.id   AF-A0A924KTS5-F1
#
_cell.length_a   1.000
_cell.length_b   1.000
_cell.length_c   1.000
_cell.angle_alpha   90.00
_cell.angle_beta   90.00
_cell.angle_gamma   90.00
#
_symmetry.space_group_name_H-M   'P 1'
#
loop_
_entity.id
_entity.type
_entity.pdbx_description
1 polymer ?
#
loop_
_entity_poly.entity_id
_entity_poly.type
_entity_poly.pdbx_seq_one_letter_code
_entity_poly.pdbx_strand_id
1 'polypeptide(L)'
;MKQSVQDWHCASLTAQANPPPTLLVLTNKPLVSASNGYDLRVWHLSRALRANSRLILLHFPFQPNEDTKQSDQQSLDVGHLFDEVVSTAAAEHFKPSFRRHLRLREDRFLEWGYPAFQQQVIDQINALCARYRIAKIIGFGSGLAGLLHHPSINAKILIDVCDSMALTLERGLQLQG
;
A
#
# COMPACT_ATOMS: atom_id res chain seq x y z
N MET A 1 34.74 -59.56 -19.91
CA MET A 1 33.74 -58.73 -19.21
C MET A 1 34.16 -57.27 -19.35
N LYS A 2 33.51 -56.52 -20.25
CA LYS A 2 33.68 -55.07 -20.40
C LYS A 2 32.34 -54.43 -20.03
N GLN A 3 32.28 -53.71 -18.91
CA GLN A 3 31.11 -52.92 -18.54
C GLN A 3 31.22 -51.56 -19.23
N SER A 4 30.23 -51.28 -20.09
CA SER A 4 30.00 -49.99 -20.74
C SER A 4 29.51 -49.00 -19.68
N VAL A 5 30.23 -47.88 -19.52
CA VAL A 5 29.76 -46.70 -18.79
C VAL A 5 29.22 -45.77 -19.85
N GLN A 6 27.91 -45.81 -20.07
CA GLN A 6 27.19 -44.83 -20.89
C GLN A 6 25.91 -44.41 -20.16
N ASP A 7 25.72 -43.09 -20.19
CA ASP A 7 24.45 -42.38 -20.07
C ASP A 7 23.90 -42.12 -18.66
N TRP A 8 24.66 -41.34 -17.89
CA TRP A 8 24.05 -40.41 -16.94
C TRP A 8 23.57 -39.18 -17.72
N HIS A 9 22.31 -39.24 -18.17
CA HIS A 9 21.59 -38.05 -18.63
C HIS A 9 21.57 -37.03 -17.49
N CYS A 10 22.34 -35.95 -17.68
CA CYS A 10 22.24 -34.74 -16.89
C CYS A 10 20.90 -34.07 -17.24
N ALA A 11 19.82 -34.53 -16.59
CA ALA A 11 18.56 -33.81 -16.59
C ALA A 11 18.80 -32.49 -15.85
N SER A 12 19.05 -31.42 -16.60
CA SER A 12 19.00 -30.06 -16.09
C SER A 12 17.59 -29.80 -15.59
N LEU A 13 17.37 -30.04 -14.30
CA LEU A 13 16.24 -29.52 -13.53
C LEU A 13 16.35 -28.00 -13.53
N THR A 14 15.87 -27.36 -14.60
CA THR A 14 15.42 -25.97 -14.51
C THR A 14 14.23 -25.98 -13.57
N ALA A 15 14.49 -25.86 -12.27
CA ALA A 15 13.47 -25.46 -11.32
C ALA A 15 12.92 -24.12 -11.85
N GLN A 16 11.72 -24.15 -12.42
CA GLN A 16 10.96 -22.95 -12.70
C GLN A 16 10.82 -22.23 -11.36
N ALA A 17 11.67 -21.24 -11.13
CA ALA A 17 11.54 -20.39 -9.95
C ALA A 17 10.14 -19.81 -10.00
N ASN A 18 9.29 -20.16 -9.03
CA ASN A 18 7.98 -19.57 -8.91
C ASN A 18 8.16 -18.05 -8.92
N PRO A 19 7.34 -17.30 -9.68
CA PRO A 19 7.44 -15.86 -9.68
C PRO A 19 7.29 -15.35 -8.24
N PRO A 20 8.00 -14.28 -7.87
CA PRO A 20 7.90 -13.73 -6.52
C PRO A 20 6.45 -13.35 -6.21
N PRO A 21 6.00 -13.51 -4.95
CA PRO A 21 4.64 -13.14 -4.56
C PRO A 21 4.40 -11.66 -4.84
N THR A 22 3.16 -11.32 -5.21
CA THR A 22 2.74 -9.92 -5.36
C THR A 22 2.04 -9.45 -4.09
N LEU A 23 2.45 -8.27 -3.60
CA LEU A 23 1.86 -7.60 -2.44
C LEU A 23 1.15 -6.32 -2.90
N LEU A 24 0.00 -6.05 -2.30
CA LEU A 24 -0.65 -4.74 -2.40
C LEU A 24 -0.26 -3.89 -1.19
N VAL A 25 0.31 -2.72 -1.44
CA VAL A 25 0.58 -1.69 -0.45
C VAL A 25 -0.52 -0.63 -0.54
N LEU A 26 -1.13 -0.31 0.61
CA LEU A 26 -2.21 0.67 0.71
C LEU A 26 -1.82 1.87 1.56
N THR A 27 -2.09 3.07 1.04
CA THR A 27 -1.90 4.33 1.74
C THR A 27 -3.13 5.23 1.59
N ASN A 28 -3.39 6.08 2.59
CA ASN A 28 -4.49 7.04 2.56
C ASN A 28 -4.12 8.37 1.86
N LYS A 29 -2.90 8.49 1.34
CA LYS A 29 -2.39 9.65 0.60
C LYS A 29 -1.27 9.27 -0.36
N PRO A 30 -0.99 10.09 -1.39
CA PRO A 30 0.22 9.95 -2.21
C PRO A 30 1.49 10.07 -1.37
N LEU A 31 2.53 9.34 -1.76
CA LEU A 31 3.87 9.42 -1.16
C LEU A 31 4.69 10.44 -1.94
N VAL A 32 4.97 11.59 -1.35
CA VAL A 32 5.52 12.75 -2.09
C VAL A 32 6.70 13.40 -1.39
N SER A 33 6.82 13.28 -0.07
CA SER A 33 7.77 14.07 0.71
C SER A 33 8.80 13.21 1.46
N ALA A 34 10.08 13.50 1.26
CA ALA A 34 11.16 12.90 2.04
C ALA A 34 11.30 13.49 3.45
N SER A 35 10.57 14.57 3.79
CA SER A 35 10.52 15.13 5.15
C SER A 35 9.36 14.58 5.98
N ASN A 36 8.42 13.87 5.34
CA ASN A 36 7.26 13.28 6.01
C ASN A 36 7.60 11.88 6.55
N GLY A 37 7.49 11.69 7.86
CA GLY A 37 7.83 10.41 8.52
C GLY A 37 6.93 9.25 8.09
N TYR A 38 5.68 9.52 7.70
CA TYR A 38 4.78 8.52 7.12
C TYR A 38 5.32 8.04 5.78
N ASP A 39 5.65 8.98 4.88
CA ASP A 39 6.11 8.65 3.53
C ASP A 39 7.41 7.84 3.57
N LEU A 40 8.36 8.27 4.42
CA LEU A 40 9.60 7.54 4.64
C LEU A 40 9.37 6.13 5.19
N ARG A 41 8.45 5.95 6.15
CA ARG A 41 8.16 4.63 6.70
C ARG A 41 7.58 3.69 5.66
N VAL A 42 6.63 4.16 4.85
CA VAL A 42 6.06 3.38 3.74
C VAL A 42 7.14 3.02 2.75
N TRP A 43 8.00 3.98 2.38
CA TRP A 43 9.08 3.79 1.42
C TRP A 43 10.13 2.78 1.91
N HIS A 44 10.63 2.94 3.14
CA HIS A 44 11.64 2.04 3.70
C HIS A 44 11.12 0.62 3.84
N LEU A 45 9.89 0.43 4.35
CA LEU A 45 9.32 -0.92 4.46
C LEU A 45 9.08 -1.53 3.08
N SER A 46 8.53 -0.76 2.14
CA SER A 46 8.31 -1.22 0.77
C SER A 46 9.64 -1.61 0.10
N ARG A 47 10.70 -0.82 0.29
CA ARG A 47 12.05 -1.13 -0.22
C ARG A 47 12.59 -2.45 0.33
N ALA A 48 12.40 -2.73 1.62
CA ALA A 48 12.80 -4.01 2.20
C ALA A 48 12.00 -5.19 1.62
N LEU A 49 10.71 -5.01 1.38
CA LEU A 49 9.83 -6.05 0.81
C LEU A 49 10.13 -6.33 -0.66
N ARG A 50 10.54 -5.32 -1.43
CA ARG A 50 10.84 -5.42 -2.87
C ARG A 50 11.88 -6.48 -3.19
N ALA A 51 12.81 -6.76 -2.27
CA ALA A 51 13.83 -7.78 -2.44
C ALA A 51 13.26 -9.19 -2.71
N ASN A 52 12.05 -9.47 -2.23
CA ASN A 52 11.43 -10.80 -2.31
C ASN A 52 10.01 -10.76 -2.87
N SER A 53 9.54 -9.62 -3.38
CA SER A 53 8.14 -9.44 -3.76
C SER A 53 7.97 -8.43 -4.89
N ARG A 54 6.97 -8.72 -5.72
CA ARG A 54 6.38 -7.72 -6.62
C ARG A 54 5.50 -6.78 -5.82
N LEU A 55 5.57 -5.48 -6.05
CA LEU A 55 4.83 -4.49 -5.25
C LEU A 55 3.89 -3.66 -6.13
N ILE A 56 2.64 -3.58 -5.72
CA ILE A 56 1.63 -2.70 -6.31
C ILE A 56 1.24 -1.69 -5.23
N LEU A 57 1.31 -0.40 -5.52
CA LEU A 57 0.84 0.66 -4.63
C LEU A 57 -0.55 1.09 -5.04
N LEU A 58 -1.49 1.12 -4.09
CA LEU A 58 -2.77 1.79 -4.24
C LEU A 58 -2.90 2.87 -3.17
N HIS A 59 -3.05 4.12 -3.61
CA HIS A 59 -3.33 5.23 -2.72
C HIS A 59 -4.75 5.76 -2.95
N PHE A 60 -5.48 5.99 -1.86
CA PHE A 60 -6.82 6.56 -1.89
C PHE A 60 -6.89 7.80 -0.99
N PRO A 61 -6.83 9.01 -1.56
CA PRO A 61 -6.76 10.25 -0.79
C PRO A 61 -8.05 10.45 0.02
N PHE A 62 -7.97 10.22 1.33
CA PHE A 62 -9.12 10.35 2.22
C PHE A 62 -9.26 11.74 2.83
N GLN A 63 -8.14 12.43 3.04
CA GLN A 63 -8.16 13.81 3.48
C GLN A 63 -7.98 14.75 2.29
N PRO A 64 -8.66 15.91 2.27
CA PRO A 64 -8.29 16.98 1.36
C PRO A 64 -6.81 17.28 1.56
N ASN A 65 -6.16 17.59 0.46
CA ASN A 65 -4.72 17.68 0.29
C ASN A 65 -4.15 18.89 1.09
N GLU A 66 -4.23 18.88 2.42
CA GLU A 66 -3.77 19.97 3.32
C GLU A 66 -2.27 20.29 3.08
N ASP A 67 -1.52 19.31 2.57
CA ASP A 67 -0.09 19.42 2.30
C ASP A 67 0.26 19.77 0.83
N THR A 68 -0.70 20.17 -0.03
CA THR A 68 -0.36 20.64 -1.39
C THR A 68 0.29 22.01 -1.45
N LYS A 69 0.56 22.67 -0.32
CA LYS A 69 1.50 23.78 -0.27
C LYS A 69 2.93 23.23 -0.31
N GLN A 70 3.31 22.71 -1.48
CA GLN A 70 4.68 22.35 -1.85
C GLN A 70 5.54 23.63 -1.79
N SER A 71 6.07 23.95 -0.62
CA SER A 71 7.38 24.60 -0.54
C SER A 71 8.43 23.55 -0.94
N ASP A 72 9.52 23.98 -1.57
CA ASP A 72 10.68 23.25 -2.14
C ASP A 72 11.23 22.03 -1.34
N GLN A 73 10.38 21.04 -1.04
CA GLN A 73 10.73 19.85 -0.30
C GLN A 73 11.15 18.75 -1.27
N GLN A 74 12.26 18.08 -0.96
CA GLN A 74 12.77 16.94 -1.72
C GLN A 74 11.66 15.91 -1.97
N SER A 75 11.36 15.69 -3.26
CA SER A 75 10.38 14.71 -3.69
C SER A 75 10.87 13.30 -3.44
N LEU A 76 10.01 12.44 -2.88
CA LEU A 76 10.31 11.03 -2.70
C LEU A 76 10.06 10.24 -3.99
N ASP A 77 11.10 9.67 -4.60
CA ASP A 77 10.94 8.81 -5.76
C ASP A 77 10.43 7.41 -5.36
N VAL A 78 9.22 7.09 -5.83
CA VAL A 78 8.56 5.79 -5.64
C VAL A 78 8.47 4.96 -6.92
N GLY A 79 8.81 5.53 -8.08
CA GLY A 79 8.59 4.90 -9.38
C GLY A 79 9.44 3.65 -9.61
N HIS A 80 10.66 3.61 -9.05
CA HIS A 80 11.54 2.43 -9.12
C HIS A 80 11.13 1.32 -8.14
N LEU A 81 10.30 1.65 -7.14
CA LEU A 81 9.99 0.75 -6.04
C LEU A 81 8.75 -0.13 -6.33
N PHE A 82 7.77 0.43 -7.01
CA PHE A 82 6.49 -0.24 -7.30
C PHE A 82 6.36 -0.56 -8.78
N ASP A 83 5.86 -1.76 -9.09
CA ASP A 83 5.62 -2.19 -10.47
C ASP A 83 4.40 -1.49 -11.08
N GLU A 84 3.47 -1.03 -10.24
CA GLU A 84 2.34 -0.18 -10.63
C GLU A 84 1.95 0.70 -9.43
N VAL A 85 1.64 1.96 -9.71
CA VAL A 85 1.07 2.92 -8.76
C VAL A 85 -0.31 3.29 -9.26
N VAL A 86 -1.32 3.04 -8.42
CA VAL A 86 -2.73 3.28 -8.71
C VAL A 86 -3.27 4.31 -7.74
N SER A 87 -4.02 5.26 -8.28
CA SER A 87 -4.67 6.33 -7.52
C SER A 87 -6.18 6.20 -7.65
N THR A 88 -6.93 6.24 -6.55
CA THR A 88 -8.38 6.44 -6.64
C THR A 88 -8.71 7.93 -6.71
N ALA A 89 -9.93 8.25 -7.12
CA ALA A 89 -10.48 9.58 -6.89
C ALA A 89 -10.43 9.92 -5.38
N ALA A 90 -10.18 11.18 -5.04
CA ALA A 90 -10.17 11.65 -3.65
C ALA A 90 -11.58 11.62 -3.05
N ALA A 91 -11.68 11.45 -1.72
CA ALA A 91 -12.96 11.42 -1.00
C ALA A 91 -13.76 12.73 -1.13
N GLU A 92 -13.10 13.86 -1.38
CA GLU A 92 -13.74 15.17 -1.62
C GLU A 92 -14.60 15.20 -2.89
N HIS A 93 -14.35 14.30 -3.84
CA HIS A 93 -15.20 14.12 -5.01
C HIS A 93 -16.52 13.39 -4.69
N PHE A 94 -16.70 12.93 -3.45
CA PHE A 94 -17.89 12.23 -3.00
C PHE A 94 -18.70 13.08 -2.03
N LYS A 95 -20.03 13.09 -2.21
CA LYS A 95 -20.93 13.78 -1.29
C LYS A 95 -20.91 13.07 0.07
N PRO A 96 -20.53 13.75 1.17
CA PRO A 96 -20.56 13.15 2.49
C PRO A 96 -21.99 12.84 2.92
N SER A 97 -22.17 11.73 3.63
CA SER A 97 -23.42 11.33 4.25
C SER A 97 -23.61 12.01 5.60
N PHE A 98 -24.86 12.34 5.95
CA PHE A 98 -25.22 12.89 7.26
C PHE A 98 -24.85 11.95 8.43
N ARG A 99 -24.73 10.64 8.16
CA ARG A 99 -24.32 9.66 9.17
C ARG A 99 -22.89 9.86 9.69
N ARG A 100 -22.04 10.65 9.00
CA ARG A 100 -20.71 11.03 9.52
C ARG A 100 -20.76 11.69 10.89
N HIS A 101 -21.86 12.37 11.20
CA HIS A 101 -22.05 13.06 12.48
C HIS A 101 -22.42 12.09 13.60
N LEU A 102 -22.82 10.86 13.27
CA LEU A 102 -23.08 9.79 14.22
C LEU A 102 -21.79 9.04 14.57
N ARG A 103 -20.66 9.75 14.71
CA ARG A 103 -19.29 9.19 14.90
C ARG A 103 -19.15 8.50 16.27
N LEU A 104 -19.85 7.38 16.42
CA LEU A 104 -19.82 6.52 17.60
C LEU A 104 -18.61 5.57 17.57
N ARG A 105 -18.07 5.29 16.37
CA ARG A 105 -16.87 4.46 16.19
C ARG A 105 -16.02 4.95 15.02
N GLU A 106 -14.70 5.04 15.23
CA GLU A 106 -13.76 5.52 14.23
C GLU A 106 -13.57 4.54 13.06
N ASP A 107 -13.64 3.23 13.35
CA ASP A 107 -13.51 2.16 12.36
C ASP A 107 -14.65 2.14 11.32
N ARG A 108 -15.78 2.80 11.60
CA ARG A 108 -16.92 2.93 10.67
C ARG A 108 -17.04 4.31 10.03
N PHE A 109 -16.06 5.17 10.23
CA PHE A 109 -16.14 6.54 9.72
C PHE A 109 -16.30 6.59 8.20
N LEU A 110 -15.54 5.77 7.46
CA LEU A 110 -15.65 5.66 6.00
C LEU A 110 -17.03 5.14 5.56
N GLU A 111 -17.51 4.09 6.21
CA GLU A 111 -18.82 3.47 5.95
C GLU A 111 -19.96 4.47 6.11
N TRP A 112 -19.92 5.27 7.17
CA TRP A 112 -21.00 6.21 7.47
C TRP A 112 -20.84 7.55 6.78
N GLY A 113 -19.61 8.02 6.63
CA GLY A 113 -19.33 9.32 6.07
C GLY A 113 -19.24 9.35 4.56
N TYR A 114 -18.65 8.32 3.95
CA TYR A 114 -18.40 8.29 2.51
C TYR A 114 -18.62 6.88 1.93
N PRO A 115 -19.84 6.32 2.00
CA PRO A 115 -20.11 4.94 1.57
C PRO A 115 -19.78 4.69 0.09
N ALA A 116 -20.04 5.65 -0.79
CA ALA A 116 -19.72 5.53 -2.22
C ALA A 116 -18.21 5.51 -2.48
N PHE A 117 -17.45 6.34 -1.75
CA PHE A 117 -15.99 6.33 -1.80
C PHE A 117 -15.44 5.00 -1.25
N GLN A 118 -15.96 4.54 -0.10
CA GLN A 118 -15.56 3.25 0.48
C GLN A 118 -15.77 2.11 -0.52
N GLN A 119 -16.94 2.06 -1.16
CA GLN A 119 -17.25 1.02 -2.14
C GLN A 119 -16.30 1.08 -3.35
N GLN A 120 -16.03 2.27 -3.88
CA GLN A 120 -15.07 2.43 -4.97
C GLN A 120 -13.68 1.89 -4.60
N VAL A 121 -13.19 2.21 -3.40
CA VAL A 121 -11.87 1.74 -2.95
C VAL A 121 -11.88 0.22 -2.78
N ILE A 122 -12.95 -0.36 -2.22
CA ILE A 122 -13.12 -1.83 -2.11
C ILE A 122 -13.10 -2.49 -3.50
N ASP A 123 -13.84 -1.94 -4.46
CA ASP A 123 -13.89 -2.47 -5.83
C ASP A 123 -12.51 -2.41 -6.49
N GLN A 124 -11.76 -1.33 -6.27
CA GLN A 124 -10.39 -1.18 -6.76
C GLN A 124 -9.43 -2.19 -6.11
N ILE A 125 -9.53 -2.41 -4.80
CA ILE A 125 -8.75 -3.44 -4.09
C ILE A 125 -9.05 -4.82 -4.67
N ASN A 126 -10.33 -5.18 -4.82
CA ASN A 126 -10.74 -6.47 -5.36
C ASN A 126 -10.25 -6.66 -6.81
N ALA A 127 -10.34 -5.61 -7.64
CA ALA A 127 -9.87 -5.64 -9.03
C ALA A 127 -8.35 -5.88 -9.10
N LEU A 128 -7.56 -5.20 -8.27
CA LEU A 128 -6.11 -5.42 -8.20
C LEU A 128 -5.77 -6.80 -7.66
N CYS A 129 -6.46 -7.26 -6.61
CA CYS A 129 -6.27 -8.59 -6.07
C CYS A 129 -6.56 -9.69 -7.09
N ALA A 130 -7.63 -9.54 -7.88
CA ALA A 130 -7.94 -10.48 -8.96
C ALA A 130 -6.91 -10.41 -10.10
N ARG A 131 -6.59 -9.19 -10.58
CA ARG A 131 -5.67 -8.97 -11.71
C ARG A 131 -4.27 -9.52 -11.44
N TYR A 132 -3.78 -9.35 -10.21
CA TYR A 132 -2.41 -9.72 -9.83
C TYR A 132 -2.32 -10.95 -8.92
N ARG A 133 -3.44 -11.63 -8.66
CA ARG A 133 -3.53 -12.78 -7.74
C ARG A 133 -2.93 -12.46 -6.36
N ILE A 134 -3.25 -11.28 -5.84
CA ILE A 134 -2.70 -10.80 -4.57
C ILE A 134 -3.42 -11.51 -3.43
N ALA A 135 -2.65 -12.21 -2.59
CA ALA A 135 -3.16 -12.89 -1.40
C ALA A 135 -2.81 -12.14 -0.10
N LYS A 136 -2.01 -11.07 -0.17
CA LYS A 136 -1.50 -10.33 0.98
C LYS A 136 -1.54 -8.82 0.73
N ILE A 137 -2.11 -8.09 1.68
CA ILE A 137 -2.25 -6.64 1.64
C ILE A 137 -1.58 -6.04 2.88
N ILE A 138 -0.84 -4.95 2.70
CA ILE A 138 -0.24 -4.17 3.77
C ILE A 138 -0.85 -2.76 3.74
N GLY A 139 -1.59 -2.41 4.78
CA GLY A 139 -2.13 -1.06 4.96
C GLY A 139 -1.30 -0.23 5.93
N PHE A 140 -0.98 1.00 5.56
CA PHE A 140 -0.30 1.96 6.43
C PHE A 140 -1.25 3.04 6.97
N GLY A 141 -1.39 3.09 8.29
CA GLY A 141 -2.22 4.04 9.03
C GLY A 141 -3.48 3.37 9.61
N SER A 142 -3.83 3.77 10.83
CA SER A 142 -5.02 3.26 11.55
C SER A 142 -6.33 3.52 10.81
N GLY A 143 -6.42 4.61 10.05
CA GLY A 143 -7.61 4.97 9.27
C GLY A 143 -8.00 3.96 8.18
N LEU A 144 -7.11 3.02 7.84
CA LEU A 144 -7.39 1.96 6.85
C LEU A 144 -8.10 0.75 7.46
N ALA A 145 -8.09 0.60 8.79
CA ALA A 145 -8.58 -0.63 9.44
C ALA A 145 -10.06 -0.91 9.15
N GLY A 146 -10.88 0.15 9.15
CA GLY A 146 -12.30 0.06 8.80
C GLY A 146 -12.55 -0.38 7.36
N LEU A 147 -11.71 0.04 6.43
CA LEU A 147 -11.79 -0.34 5.03
C LEU A 147 -11.31 -1.78 4.81
N LEU A 148 -10.17 -2.14 5.40
CA LEU A 148 -9.50 -3.39 5.12
C LEU A 148 -10.21 -4.60 5.71
N HIS A 149 -10.94 -4.44 6.81
CA HIS A 149 -11.75 -5.51 7.38
C HIS A 149 -13.08 -5.76 6.64
N HIS A 150 -13.29 -5.15 5.47
CA HIS A 150 -14.50 -5.39 4.70
C HIS A 150 -14.58 -6.87 4.24
N PRO A 151 -15.73 -7.56 4.44
CA PRO A 151 -15.83 -9.01 4.23
C PRO A 151 -15.62 -9.48 2.79
N SER A 152 -15.74 -8.58 1.80
CA SER A 152 -15.46 -8.91 0.41
C SER A 152 -13.97 -9.04 0.09
N ILE A 153 -13.08 -8.50 0.94
CA ILE A 153 -11.64 -8.51 0.71
C ILE A 153 -11.10 -9.87 1.15
N ASN A 154 -10.87 -10.76 0.19
CA ASN A 154 -10.34 -12.09 0.44
C ASN A 154 -8.80 -12.11 0.36
N ALA A 155 -8.14 -11.47 1.32
CA ALA A 155 -6.68 -11.43 1.43
C ALA A 155 -6.23 -11.43 2.89
N LYS A 156 -5.01 -11.90 3.13
CA LYS A 156 -4.36 -11.73 4.44
C LYS A 156 -3.93 -10.28 4.57
N ILE A 157 -4.37 -9.62 5.63
CA ILE A 157 -4.13 -8.19 5.84
C ILE A 157 -3.15 -8.01 6.99
N LEU A 158 -2.17 -7.14 6.78
CA LEU A 158 -1.33 -6.57 7.82
C LEU A 158 -1.58 -5.07 7.86
N ILE A 159 -1.82 -4.52 9.05
CA ILE A 159 -1.98 -3.08 9.24
C ILE A 159 -0.80 -2.58 10.06
N ASP A 160 -0.04 -1.65 9.48
CA ASP A 160 0.95 -0.88 10.20
C ASP A 160 0.30 0.42 10.72
N VAL A 161 0.06 0.49 12.03
CA VAL A 161 -0.65 1.60 12.69
C VAL A 161 0.29 2.80 12.97
N CYS A 162 1.35 2.96 12.17
CA CYS A 162 2.41 3.98 12.31
C CYS A 162 1.97 5.27 13.05
N ASP A 163 2.50 5.50 14.25
CA ASP A 163 2.56 6.87 14.80
C ASP A 163 3.85 7.52 14.28
N SER A 164 3.74 8.18 13.13
CA SER A 164 4.87 8.82 12.46
C SER A 164 5.03 10.31 12.80
N MET A 165 4.27 10.81 13.78
CA MET A 165 4.37 12.20 14.25
C MET A 165 5.78 12.52 14.76
N ALA A 166 6.33 11.67 15.63
CA ALA A 166 7.67 11.86 16.19
C ALA A 166 8.75 11.90 15.10
N LEU A 167 8.73 10.94 14.16
CA LEU A 167 9.67 10.90 13.03
C LEU A 167 9.58 12.13 12.12
N THR A 168 8.36 12.66 11.93
CA THR A 168 8.15 13.87 11.13
C THR A 168 8.74 15.11 11.82
N LEU A 169 8.54 15.24 13.13
CA LEU A 169 9.09 16.34 13.93
C LEU A 169 10.63 16.28 13.99
N GLU A 170 11.23 15.11 14.23
CA GLU A 170 12.69 14.94 14.24
C GLU A 170 13.34 15.35 12.92
N ARG A 171 12.74 14.98 11.77
CA ARG A 171 13.24 15.37 10.46
C ARG A 171 13.07 16.86 10.16
N GLY A 172 11.97 17.45 10.60
CA GLY A 172 11.76 18.90 10.50
C GLY A 172 12.87 19.68 11.22
N LEU A 173 13.29 19.21 12.41
CA LEU A 173 14.39 19.82 13.16
C LEU A 173 15.75 19.65 12.46
N GLN A 174 16.01 18.49 11.84
CA GLN A 174 17.26 18.23 11.10
C GLN A 174 17.40 19.08 9.83
N LEU A 175 16.29 19.48 9.20
CA LEU A 175 16.31 20.31 7.99
C LEU A 175 16.42 21.83 8.30
N GLN A 176 16.31 22.22 9.57
CA GLN A 176 16.41 23.61 10.02
C GLN A 176 17.80 23.97 10.60
N GLY A 177 18.67 22.98 10.78
CA GLY A 177 20.06 23.16 11.22
C GLY A 177 21.05 22.94 10.09
#